data_AF-A0AAN9ID20-F1
#
_entry.id   AF-A0AAN9ID20-F1
#
_cell.length_a   1.000
_cell.length_b   1.000
_cell.length_c   1.000
_cell.angle_alpha   90.00
_cell.angle_beta   90.00
_cell.angle_gamma   90.00
#
_symmetry.space_group_name_H-M   'P 1'
#
loop_
_entity.id
_entity.type
_entity.pdbx_description
1 polymer ?
#
loop_
_entity_poly.entity_id
_entity_poly.type
_entity_poly.pdbx_seq_one_letter_code
_entity_poly.pdbx_strand_id
1 'polypeptide(L)'
;MYLSRIAYKIIYVSAVYIQTGMRGMAARNDLRFRKRTQASVVIQSHYKGYLARTRFQTLKKATIAVQCSWRRTIARRELRKLKMAAREAKALEAAKINLEKQVEELTLSLQSEKRMREAKTEENEKLQSTLHEIEIQFQETKAMLIQEREAAKKAAEQIQDIPINVIDNELINKLTTENEQLKDLVSSLEKKTTHDFSVDVSDNELIHKLTEENEQLKEKVNSLKKKTIPEFPIDISENELINKLNSEKEHLEDLVSILEKRIDETERKYEESNKQSEERMNQIIETETKMIELKTSMQRLEEKLSDMETENQVLRKQALLSSSSRRMSSLATAPPLENGHQAPPSSIPAKPFGSESMRRSQMERQQESIDALFKCVTKDLGFSEGKPVAAFTIYNSLLHWKTFEAEKTSIFDHLIQLIGSAIEDSNNNDSIAYWLSNTSSLLFHLQRCLRVPSTRKPPTPTSFFGRMTQVLI
;
A
#
# COMPACT_ATOMS: atom_id res chain seq x y z
N MET A 1 84.45 -45.85 -41.62
CA MET A 1 84.18 -44.41 -41.48
C MET A 1 82.93 -43.94 -42.26
N TYR A 2 82.74 -44.35 -43.52
CA TYR A 2 81.60 -43.93 -44.36
C TYR A 2 80.22 -44.40 -43.84
N LEU A 3 80.07 -45.68 -43.50
CA LEU A 3 78.81 -46.24 -43.00
C LEU A 3 78.31 -45.56 -41.72
N SER A 4 79.22 -45.24 -40.79
CA SER A 4 78.89 -44.53 -39.54
C SER A 4 78.35 -43.12 -39.80
N ARG A 5 78.87 -42.42 -40.81
CA ARG A 5 78.37 -41.09 -41.21
C ARG A 5 76.96 -41.16 -41.81
N ILE A 6 76.67 -42.19 -42.61
CA ILE A 6 75.32 -42.41 -43.17
C ILE A 6 74.33 -42.70 -42.05
N ALA A 7 74.66 -43.64 -41.16
CA ALA A 7 73.79 -44.00 -40.03
C ALA A 7 73.49 -42.79 -39.14
N TYR A 8 74.52 -41.99 -38.82
CA TYR A 8 74.34 -40.74 -38.08
C TYR A 8 73.41 -39.76 -38.81
N LYS A 9 73.59 -39.55 -40.12
CA LYS A 9 72.76 -38.62 -40.91
C LYS A 9 71.29 -39.05 -40.91
N ILE A 10 71.02 -40.35 -41.02
CA ILE A 10 69.64 -40.89 -40.96
C ILE A 10 69.01 -40.61 -39.59
N ILE A 11 69.72 -40.90 -38.50
CA ILE A 11 69.23 -40.65 -37.13
C ILE A 11 69.00 -39.15 -36.91
N TYR A 12 69.93 -38.31 -37.35
CA TYR A 12 69.82 -36.86 -37.24
C TYR A 12 68.58 -36.32 -37.96
N VAL A 13 68.38 -36.69 -39.23
CA VAL A 13 67.21 -36.25 -40.01
C VAL A 13 65.90 -36.72 -39.39
N SER A 14 65.84 -37.98 -38.93
CA SER A 14 64.67 -38.52 -38.23
C SER A 14 64.38 -37.79 -36.92
N ALA A 15 65.41 -37.47 -36.14
CA ALA A 15 65.28 -36.69 -34.91
C ALA A 15 64.77 -35.27 -35.19
N VAL A 16 65.29 -34.59 -36.22
CA VAL A 16 64.81 -33.27 -36.65
C VAL A 16 63.34 -33.32 -37.09
N TYR A 17 62.92 -34.36 -37.82
CA TYR A 17 61.53 -34.54 -38.22
C TYR A 17 60.59 -34.70 -37.01
N ILE A 18 60.97 -35.52 -36.03
CA ILE A 18 60.19 -35.67 -34.79
C ILE A 18 60.14 -34.36 -34.01
N GLN A 19 61.28 -33.67 -33.84
CA GLN A 19 61.37 -32.41 -33.11
C GLN A 19 60.53 -31.30 -33.74
N THR A 20 60.53 -31.18 -35.06
CA THR A 20 59.68 -30.21 -35.78
C THR A 20 58.19 -30.52 -35.57
N GLY A 21 57.80 -31.80 -35.62
CA GLY A 21 56.44 -32.24 -35.29
C GLY A 21 56.03 -31.89 -33.85
N MET A 22 56.90 -32.16 -32.86
CA MET A 22 56.67 -31.84 -31.45
C MET A 22 56.50 -30.34 -31.21
N ARG A 23 57.37 -29.50 -31.82
CA ARG A 23 57.27 -28.03 -31.74
C ARG A 23 55.95 -27.53 -32.34
N GLY A 24 55.56 -28.06 -33.50
CA GLY A 24 54.28 -27.72 -34.14
C GLY A 24 53.07 -28.13 -33.30
N MET A 25 53.12 -29.30 -32.66
CA MET A 25 52.06 -29.76 -31.75
C MET A 25 51.95 -28.86 -30.52
N ALA A 26 53.07 -28.49 -29.89
CA ALA A 26 53.09 -27.58 -28.74
C ALA A 26 52.48 -26.21 -29.09
N ALA A 27 52.85 -25.63 -30.23
CA ALA A 27 52.29 -24.36 -30.69
C ALA A 27 50.77 -24.43 -30.94
N ARG A 28 50.27 -25.52 -31.54
CA ARG A 28 48.83 -25.72 -31.74
C ARG A 28 48.06 -25.91 -30.44
N ASN A 29 48.65 -26.61 -29.47
CA ASN A 29 48.05 -26.81 -28.15
C ASN A 29 47.93 -25.50 -27.38
N ASP A 30 48.99 -24.67 -27.39
CA ASP A 30 48.97 -23.33 -26.78
C ASP A 30 47.90 -22.43 -27.44
N LEU A 31 47.83 -22.40 -28.78
CA LEU A 31 46.80 -21.65 -29.49
C LEU A 31 45.39 -22.11 -29.13
N ARG A 32 45.15 -23.43 -29.05
CA ARG A 32 43.85 -24.00 -28.66
C ARG A 32 43.48 -23.60 -27.24
N PHE A 33 44.43 -23.64 -26.31
CA PHE A 33 44.22 -23.20 -24.93
C PHE A 33 43.84 -21.73 -24.87
N ARG A 34 44.61 -20.84 -25.54
CA ARG A 34 44.30 -19.40 -25.61
C ARG A 34 42.91 -19.14 -26.18
N LYS A 35 42.53 -19.80 -27.27
CA LYS A 35 41.18 -19.66 -27.87
C LYS A 35 40.07 -20.09 -26.91
N ARG A 36 40.25 -21.21 -26.19
CA ARG A 36 39.28 -21.68 -25.18
C ARG A 36 39.16 -20.69 -24.01
N THR A 37 40.28 -20.21 -23.50
CA THR A 37 40.31 -19.21 -22.42
C THR A 37 39.63 -17.92 -22.84
N GLN A 38 39.92 -17.41 -24.03
CA GLN A 38 39.29 -16.19 -24.55
C GLN A 38 37.77 -16.37 -24.70
N ALA A 39 37.32 -17.50 -25.27
CA ALA A 39 35.90 -17.80 -25.38
C ALA A 39 35.22 -17.88 -24.00
N SER A 40 35.87 -18.54 -23.03
CA SER A 40 35.37 -18.63 -21.65
C SER A 40 35.23 -17.25 -21.00
N VAL A 41 36.25 -16.39 -21.13
CA VAL A 41 36.23 -15.01 -20.60
C VAL A 41 35.09 -14.21 -21.22
N VAL A 42 34.88 -14.31 -22.54
CA VAL A 42 33.77 -13.63 -23.23
C VAL A 42 32.42 -14.09 -22.67
N ILE A 43 32.18 -15.40 -22.59
CA ILE A 43 30.93 -15.95 -22.05
C ILE A 43 30.71 -15.49 -20.59
N GLN A 44 31.73 -15.60 -19.75
CA GLN A 44 31.67 -15.17 -18.35
C GLN A 44 31.38 -13.67 -18.22
N SER A 45 31.99 -12.84 -19.07
CA SER A 45 31.76 -11.39 -19.06
C SER A 45 30.31 -11.03 -19.45
N HIS A 46 29.76 -11.68 -20.47
CA HIS A 46 28.36 -11.49 -20.88
C HIS A 46 27.39 -11.93 -19.78
N TYR A 47 27.64 -13.09 -19.16
CA TYR A 47 26.80 -13.58 -18.07
C TYR A 47 26.82 -12.64 -16.85
N LYS A 48 28.01 -12.18 -16.42
CA LYS A 48 28.16 -11.20 -15.34
C LYS A 48 27.44 -9.89 -15.66
N GLY A 49 27.57 -9.40 -16.91
CA GLY A 49 26.88 -8.20 -17.38
C GLY A 49 25.35 -8.34 -17.39
N TYR A 50 24.84 -9.49 -17.86
CA TYR A 50 23.42 -9.82 -17.81
C TYR A 50 22.88 -9.81 -16.38
N LEU A 51 23.56 -10.51 -15.45
CA LEU A 51 23.13 -10.58 -14.05
C LEU A 51 23.09 -9.20 -13.38
N ALA A 52 24.11 -8.37 -13.61
CA ALA A 52 24.15 -7.01 -13.09
C ALA A 52 23.01 -6.14 -13.66
N ARG A 53 22.79 -6.20 -14.98
CA ARG A 53 21.72 -5.46 -15.66
C ARG A 53 20.34 -5.88 -15.15
N THR A 54 20.09 -7.18 -15.03
CA THR A 54 18.81 -7.72 -14.55
C THR A 54 18.52 -7.25 -13.12
N ARG A 55 19.50 -7.38 -12.20
CA ARG A 55 19.37 -6.89 -10.81
C ARG A 55 19.04 -5.39 -10.77
N PHE A 56 19.78 -4.58 -11.53
CA PHE A 56 19.54 -3.14 -11.61
C PHE A 56 18.15 -2.80 -12.14
N GLN A 57 17.71 -3.46 -13.21
CA GLN A 57 16.40 -3.22 -13.80
C GLN A 57 15.26 -3.61 -12.85
N THR A 58 15.37 -4.74 -12.16
CA THR A 58 14.39 -5.17 -11.16
C THR A 58 14.31 -4.16 -10.02
N LEU A 59 15.46 -3.73 -9.49
CA LEU A 59 15.49 -2.72 -8.42
C LEU A 59 14.89 -1.39 -8.90
N LYS A 60 15.29 -0.90 -10.08
CA LYS A 60 14.75 0.33 -10.66
C LYS A 60 13.23 0.28 -10.80
N LYS A 61 12.68 -0.81 -11.34
CA LYS A 61 11.22 -1.00 -11.48
C LYS A 61 10.52 -0.97 -10.11
N ALA A 62 11.05 -1.68 -9.12
CA ALA A 62 10.50 -1.70 -7.77
C ALA A 62 10.55 -0.31 -7.12
N THR A 63 11.68 0.40 -7.22
CA THR A 63 11.83 1.75 -6.68
C THR A 63 10.83 2.72 -7.31
N ILE A 64 10.67 2.70 -8.63
CA ILE A 64 9.69 3.56 -9.32
C ILE A 64 8.27 3.24 -8.84
N ALA A 65 7.91 1.96 -8.72
CA ALA A 65 6.58 1.56 -8.24
C ALA A 65 6.30 2.07 -6.81
N VAL A 66 7.28 1.94 -5.90
CA VAL A 66 7.19 2.47 -4.54
C VAL A 66 7.08 4.00 -4.54
N GLN A 67 7.90 4.69 -5.31
CA GLN A 67 7.85 6.16 -5.43
C GLN A 67 6.50 6.65 -5.96
N CYS A 68 5.96 5.99 -6.99
CA CYS A 68 4.65 6.31 -7.54
C CYS A 68 3.53 6.07 -6.52
N SER A 69 3.57 4.95 -5.80
CA SER A 69 2.61 4.64 -4.74
C SER A 69 2.66 5.67 -3.60
N TRP A 70 3.86 6.07 -3.19
CA TRP A 70 4.07 7.09 -2.18
C TRP A 70 3.51 8.46 -2.60
N ARG A 71 3.86 8.92 -3.81
CA ARG A 71 3.33 10.17 -4.38
C ARG A 71 1.80 10.15 -4.44
N ARG A 72 1.20 9.03 -4.87
CA ARG A 72 -0.26 8.84 -4.88
C ARG A 72 -0.87 8.93 -3.49
N THR A 73 -0.22 8.33 -2.49
CA THR A 73 -0.69 8.32 -1.10
C THR A 73 -0.69 9.72 -0.52
N ILE A 74 0.37 10.50 -0.76
CA ILE A 74 0.44 11.91 -0.36
C ILE A 74 -0.68 12.72 -1.01
N ALA A 75 -0.82 12.64 -2.35
CA ALA A 75 -1.85 13.38 -3.07
C ALA A 75 -3.27 13.04 -2.57
N ARG A 76 -3.54 11.75 -2.29
CA ARG A 76 -4.82 11.32 -1.72
C ARG A 76 -5.05 11.85 -0.30
N ARG A 77 -4.00 11.97 0.52
CA ARG A 77 -4.11 12.56 1.86
C ARG A 77 -4.46 14.04 1.78
N GLU A 78 -3.78 14.79 0.90
CA GLU A 78 -4.08 16.21 0.69
C GLU A 78 -5.51 16.42 0.14
N LEU A 79 -5.94 15.61 -0.82
CA LEU A 79 -7.32 15.67 -1.32
C LEU A 79 -8.36 15.41 -0.22
N ARG A 80 -8.11 14.47 0.71
CA ARG A 80 -9.02 14.23 1.83
C ARG A 80 -9.11 15.43 2.75
N LYS A 81 -7.98 16.08 3.08
CA LYS A 81 -7.98 17.31 3.89
C LYS A 81 -8.81 18.40 3.23
N LEU A 82 -8.59 18.67 1.94
CA LEU A 82 -9.35 19.67 1.20
C LEU A 82 -10.84 19.35 1.14
N LYS A 83 -11.21 18.08 0.95
CA LYS A 83 -12.61 17.65 0.97
C LYS A 83 -13.28 17.84 2.34
N MET A 84 -12.56 17.59 3.43
CA MET A 84 -13.09 17.82 4.78
C MET A 84 -13.28 19.32 5.03
N ALA A 85 -12.29 20.15 4.72
CA ALA A 85 -12.40 21.60 4.83
C ALA A 85 -13.57 22.17 3.99
N ALA A 86 -13.77 21.66 2.78
CA ALA A 86 -14.90 22.08 1.93
C ALA A 86 -16.27 21.70 2.52
N ARG A 87 -16.38 20.54 3.21
CA ARG A 87 -17.62 20.15 3.91
C ARG A 87 -17.88 21.02 5.13
N GLU A 88 -16.85 21.30 5.92
CA GLU A 88 -16.93 22.20 7.07
C GLU A 88 -17.33 23.62 6.64
N ALA A 89 -16.73 24.15 5.56
CA ALA A 89 -17.11 25.45 5.00
C ALA A 89 -18.59 25.48 4.56
N LYS A 90 -19.08 24.43 3.91
CA LYS A 90 -20.51 24.32 3.54
C LYS A 90 -21.42 24.26 4.77
N ALA A 91 -21.03 23.53 5.81
CA ALA A 91 -21.80 23.45 7.05
C ALA A 91 -21.83 24.79 7.79
N LEU A 92 -20.70 25.52 7.80
CA LEU A 92 -20.59 26.84 8.37
C LEU A 92 -21.51 27.84 7.65
N GLU A 93 -21.52 27.82 6.31
CA GLU A 93 -22.39 28.70 5.52
C GLU A 93 -23.87 28.42 5.79
N ALA A 94 -24.26 27.14 5.88
CA ALA A 94 -25.63 26.79 6.23
C ALA A 94 -26.02 27.26 7.65
N ALA A 95 -25.11 27.14 8.63
CA ALA A 95 -25.32 27.65 9.98
C ALA A 95 -25.44 29.17 10.00
N LYS A 96 -24.62 29.88 9.22
CA LYS A 96 -24.68 31.34 9.06
C LYS A 96 -26.02 31.78 8.48
N ILE A 97 -26.50 31.16 7.41
CA ILE A 97 -27.81 31.47 6.81
C ILE A 97 -28.95 31.27 7.82
N ASN A 98 -28.88 30.21 8.64
CA ASN A 98 -29.88 30.00 9.70
C ASN A 98 -29.82 31.08 10.80
N LEU A 99 -28.61 31.50 11.20
CA LEU A 99 -28.44 32.60 12.16
C LEU A 99 -28.93 33.92 11.58
N GLU A 100 -28.65 34.21 10.30
CA GLU A 100 -29.17 35.39 9.61
C GLU A 100 -30.70 35.42 9.62
N LYS A 101 -31.35 34.30 9.31
CA LYS A 101 -32.82 34.18 9.41
C LYS A 101 -33.34 34.41 10.84
N GLN A 102 -32.69 33.84 11.85
CA GLN A 102 -33.09 34.06 13.25
C GLN A 102 -32.93 35.53 13.67
N VAL A 103 -31.85 36.18 13.22
CA VAL A 103 -31.63 37.60 13.48
C VAL A 103 -32.70 38.45 12.78
N GLU A 104 -33.07 38.12 11.54
CA GLU A 104 -34.17 38.79 10.82
C GLU A 104 -35.50 38.62 11.56
N GLU A 105 -35.85 37.40 11.97
CA GLU A 105 -37.08 37.10 12.70
C GLU A 105 -37.14 37.84 14.04
N LEU A 106 -36.05 37.81 14.83
CA LEU A 106 -35.95 38.55 16.08
C LEU A 106 -36.03 40.06 15.86
N THR A 107 -35.44 40.57 14.77
CA THR A 107 -35.51 42.00 14.44
C THR A 107 -36.94 42.41 14.11
N LEU A 108 -37.68 41.60 13.35
CA LEU A 108 -39.09 41.83 13.06
C LEU A 108 -39.97 41.75 14.31
N SER A 109 -39.74 40.75 15.17
CA SER A 109 -40.44 40.59 16.45
C SER A 109 -40.20 41.78 17.38
N LEU A 110 -38.96 42.26 17.47
CA LEU A 110 -38.61 43.44 18.26
C LEU A 110 -39.29 44.70 17.71
N GLN A 111 -39.35 44.87 16.39
CA GLN A 111 -40.04 46.01 15.78
C GLN A 111 -41.55 45.99 16.04
N SER A 112 -42.19 44.81 15.96
CA SER A 112 -43.62 44.70 16.26
C SER A 112 -43.91 44.93 17.75
N GLU A 113 -43.07 44.41 18.65
CA GLU A 113 -43.17 44.67 20.09
C GLU A 113 -43.01 46.16 20.42
N LYS A 114 -42.06 46.86 19.77
CA LYS A 114 -41.91 48.32 19.90
C LYS A 114 -43.16 49.07 19.47
N ARG A 115 -43.73 48.74 18.29
CA ARG A 115 -45.00 49.34 17.83
C ARG A 115 -46.16 49.09 18.78
N MET A 116 -46.24 47.88 19.35
CA MET A 116 -47.26 47.55 20.36
C MET A 116 -47.08 48.36 21.64
N ARG A 117 -45.83 48.55 22.10
CA ARG A 117 -45.55 49.41 23.27
C ARG A 117 -45.91 50.86 22.99
N GLU A 118 -45.54 51.40 21.83
CA GLU A 118 -45.87 52.76 21.39
C GLU A 118 -47.40 52.97 21.32
N ALA A 119 -48.13 52.06 20.69
CA ALA A 119 -49.59 52.11 20.65
C ALA A 119 -50.22 52.04 22.05
N LYS A 120 -49.68 51.20 22.95
CA LYS A 120 -50.17 51.09 24.32
C LYS A 120 -49.84 52.34 25.16
N THR A 121 -48.71 53.01 24.91
CA THR A 121 -48.42 54.31 25.53
C THR A 121 -49.38 55.39 25.03
N GLU A 122 -49.66 55.45 23.73
CA GLU A 122 -50.66 56.38 23.17
C GLU A 122 -52.07 56.14 23.73
N GLU A 123 -52.48 54.87 23.87
CA GLU A 123 -53.77 54.52 24.47
C GLU A 123 -53.82 54.92 25.95
N ASN A 124 -52.75 54.67 26.72
CA ASN A 124 -52.67 55.12 28.11
C ASN A 124 -52.74 56.64 28.23
N GLU A 125 -52.10 57.40 27.33
CA GLU A 125 -52.20 58.87 27.31
C GLU A 125 -53.64 59.34 27.01
N LYS A 126 -54.32 58.69 26.06
CA LYS A 126 -55.75 58.95 25.77
C LYS A 126 -56.62 58.66 26.99
N LEU A 127 -56.44 57.51 27.64
CA LEU A 127 -57.19 57.13 28.83
C LEU A 127 -56.94 58.09 30.00
N GLN A 128 -55.69 58.54 30.20
CA GLN A 128 -55.38 59.58 31.18
C GLN A 128 -56.07 60.90 30.85
N SER A 129 -56.12 61.29 29.57
CA SER A 129 -56.81 62.49 29.12
C SER A 129 -58.31 62.41 29.37
N THR A 130 -58.96 61.29 29.03
CA THR A 130 -60.40 61.11 29.28
C THR A 130 -60.71 61.02 30.78
N LEU A 131 -59.84 60.40 31.58
CA LEU A 131 -59.97 60.39 33.03
C LEU A 131 -59.88 61.80 33.60
N HIS A 132 -58.94 62.62 33.12
CA HIS A 132 -58.82 64.01 33.53
C HIS A 132 -60.06 64.83 33.15
N GLU A 133 -60.60 64.61 31.96
CA GLU A 133 -61.81 65.27 31.48
C GLU A 133 -63.05 64.88 32.31
N ILE A 134 -63.20 63.59 32.65
CA ILE A 134 -64.25 63.11 33.57
C ILE A 134 -64.06 63.67 34.98
N GLU A 135 -62.82 63.75 35.48
CA GLU A 135 -62.53 64.35 36.79
C GLU A 135 -62.95 65.83 36.81
N ILE A 136 -62.67 66.60 35.74
CA ILE A 136 -63.14 67.98 35.60
C ILE A 136 -64.67 68.03 35.59
N GLN A 137 -65.33 67.22 34.76
CA GLN A 137 -66.81 67.14 34.72
C GLN A 137 -67.40 66.77 36.09
N PHE A 138 -66.75 65.90 36.84
CA PHE A 138 -67.14 65.54 38.19
C PHE A 138 -67.00 66.72 39.16
N GLN A 139 -65.90 67.47 39.10
CA GLN A 139 -65.74 68.67 39.93
C GLN A 139 -66.76 69.76 39.55
N GLU A 140 -67.04 69.95 38.26
CA GLU A 140 -68.05 70.89 37.77
C GLU A 140 -69.47 70.50 38.22
N THR A 141 -69.86 69.23 38.05
CA THR A 141 -71.15 68.72 38.53
C THR A 141 -71.25 68.80 40.05
N LYS A 142 -70.18 68.48 40.79
CA LYS A 142 -70.12 68.65 42.24
C LYS A 142 -70.30 70.11 42.66
N ALA A 143 -69.72 71.06 41.94
CA ALA A 143 -69.92 72.49 42.18
C ALA A 143 -71.37 72.92 41.89
N MET A 144 -71.97 72.46 40.79
CA MET A 144 -73.39 72.70 40.50
C MET A 144 -74.32 72.10 41.56
N LEU A 145 -74.02 70.89 42.07
CA LEU A 145 -74.82 70.25 43.11
C LEU A 145 -74.70 70.98 44.46
N ILE A 146 -73.52 71.54 44.78
CA ILE A 146 -73.35 72.43 45.93
C ILE A 146 -74.19 73.69 45.75
N GLN A 147 -74.16 74.29 44.56
CA GLN A 147 -74.95 75.47 44.22
C GLN A 147 -76.47 75.18 44.29
N GLU A 148 -76.93 74.04 43.79
CA GLU A 148 -78.32 73.60 43.91
C GLU A 148 -78.71 73.28 45.35
N ARG A 149 -77.85 72.67 46.15
CA ARG A 149 -78.12 72.44 47.58
C ARG A 149 -78.17 73.75 48.36
N GLU A 150 -77.33 74.73 48.03
CA GLU A 150 -77.42 76.07 48.62
C GLU A 150 -78.68 76.81 48.17
N ALA A 151 -79.13 76.63 46.92
CA ALA A 151 -80.40 77.15 46.42
C ALA A 151 -81.61 76.44 47.04
N ALA A 152 -81.57 75.11 47.20
CA ALA A 152 -82.60 74.30 47.83
C ALA A 152 -82.65 74.54 49.35
N LYS A 153 -81.52 74.83 49.99
CA LYS A 153 -81.46 75.24 51.41
C LYS A 153 -82.00 76.66 51.61
N LYS A 154 -81.79 77.56 50.63
CA LYS A 154 -82.48 78.86 50.57
C LYS A 154 -83.98 78.75 50.23
N ALA A 155 -84.40 77.70 49.54
CA ALA A 155 -85.81 77.41 49.26
C ALA A 155 -86.53 76.66 50.39
N ALA A 156 -85.80 75.90 51.23
CA ALA A 156 -86.34 75.08 52.32
C ALA A 156 -86.48 75.83 53.67
N GLU A 157 -86.14 77.12 53.77
CA GLU A 157 -86.42 77.95 54.95
C GLU A 157 -87.84 78.57 54.94
N GLN A 158 -88.72 78.14 54.03
CA GLN A 158 -90.15 78.50 54.05
C GLN A 158 -91.05 77.26 54.04
N ILE A 159 -91.68 77.05 55.20
CA ILE A 159 -92.94 76.33 55.50
C ILE A 159 -92.81 74.93 56.11
N GLN A 160 -93.69 74.76 57.10
CA GLN A 160 -93.78 73.84 58.21
C GLN A 160 -94.89 72.78 57.95
N ASP A 161 -94.67 71.55 58.46
CA ASP A 161 -95.60 70.68 59.20
C ASP A 161 -96.56 69.61 58.55
N ILE A 162 -96.51 68.40 59.18
CA ILE A 162 -97.49 67.27 59.44
C ILE A 162 -97.73 66.07 58.44
N PRO A 163 -98.39 64.91 58.81
CA PRO A 163 -97.78 63.56 58.99
C PRO A 163 -98.52 62.30 58.39
N ILE A 164 -97.97 61.08 58.60
CA ILE A 164 -98.56 59.69 58.69
C ILE A 164 -99.49 59.14 57.56
N ASN A 165 -99.17 57.97 56.93
CA ASN A 165 -99.81 56.64 57.15
C ASN A 165 -99.37 55.52 56.15
N VAL A 166 -99.54 54.28 56.63
CA VAL A 166 -99.22 52.91 56.17
C VAL A 166 -100.08 52.43 54.98
N ILE A 167 -99.61 51.44 54.18
CA ILE A 167 -100.33 50.17 53.79
C ILE A 167 -99.54 49.26 52.81
N ASP A 168 -99.52 47.97 53.20
CA ASP A 168 -99.36 46.66 52.54
C ASP A 168 -98.11 46.19 51.78
N ASN A 169 -97.39 45.28 52.46
CA ASN A 169 -96.20 44.56 52.03
C ASN A 169 -96.53 43.06 51.79
N GLU A 170 -97.61 42.77 51.05
CA GLU A 170 -98.08 41.41 50.74
C GLU A 170 -98.17 41.11 49.21
N LEU A 171 -97.59 41.98 48.37
CA LEU A 171 -97.55 41.80 46.91
C LEU A 171 -96.16 41.37 46.39
N ILE A 172 -95.10 41.50 47.19
CA ILE A 172 -93.71 41.26 46.78
C ILE A 172 -93.31 39.77 46.86
N ASN A 173 -94.01 38.96 47.67
CA ASN A 173 -93.71 37.52 47.81
C ASN A 173 -94.46 36.62 46.82
N LYS A 174 -95.41 37.15 46.02
CA LYS A 174 -96.10 36.40 44.95
C LYS A 174 -95.41 36.54 43.59
N LEU A 175 -94.76 37.69 43.33
CA LEU A 175 -94.04 37.96 42.08
C LEU A 175 -92.61 37.36 42.04
N THR A 176 -92.03 37.00 43.17
CA THR A 176 -90.74 36.29 43.24
C THR A 176 -90.89 34.79 43.00
N THR A 177 -92.02 34.18 43.35
CA THR A 177 -92.30 32.76 43.11
C THR A 177 -92.79 32.46 41.69
N GLU A 178 -93.52 33.39 41.04
CA GLU A 178 -93.91 33.23 39.63
C GLU A 178 -92.73 33.42 38.65
N ASN A 179 -91.74 34.24 39.00
CA ASN A 179 -90.53 34.43 38.17
C ASN A 179 -89.54 33.25 38.24
N GLU A 180 -89.61 32.41 39.28
CA GLU A 180 -88.84 31.16 39.36
C GLU A 180 -89.51 30.03 38.56
N GLN A 181 -90.85 29.99 38.50
CA GLN A 181 -91.63 29.02 37.71
C GLN A 181 -91.57 29.26 36.19
N LEU A 182 -91.38 30.51 35.74
CA LEU A 182 -91.17 30.84 34.32
C LEU A 182 -89.75 30.49 33.82
N LYS A 183 -88.77 30.35 34.72
CA LYS A 183 -87.39 29.98 34.38
C LYS A 183 -87.23 28.49 34.10
N ASP A 184 -88.04 27.64 34.75
CA ASP A 184 -88.03 26.18 34.56
C ASP A 184 -88.79 25.73 33.30
N LEU A 185 -89.86 26.43 32.90
CA LEU A 185 -90.63 26.12 31.68
C LEU A 185 -89.84 26.40 30.38
N VAL A 186 -88.94 27.38 30.41
CA VAL A 186 -88.05 27.71 29.27
C VAL A 186 -86.92 26.69 29.12
N SER A 187 -86.43 26.09 30.21
CA SER A 187 -85.44 25.00 30.14
C SER A 187 -86.04 23.66 29.63
N SER A 188 -87.36 23.48 29.77
CA SER A 188 -88.05 22.24 29.41
C SER A 188 -88.59 22.21 27.97
N LEU A 189 -88.61 23.35 27.26
CA LEU A 189 -89.07 23.47 25.87
C LEU A 189 -87.93 23.48 24.83
N GLU A 190 -86.68 23.77 25.21
CA GLU A 190 -85.51 23.71 24.31
C GLU A 190 -84.93 22.29 24.11
N LYS A 191 -85.45 21.28 24.81
CA LYS A 191 -85.01 19.87 24.70
C LYS A 191 -85.99 18.94 23.95
N LYS A 192 -86.95 19.46 23.18
CA LYS A 192 -87.98 18.64 22.54
C LYS A 192 -88.29 18.98 21.08
N THR A 193 -87.28 19.29 20.28
CA THR A 193 -87.46 19.42 18.81
C THR A 193 -86.24 18.94 18.02
N THR A 194 -85.92 17.65 18.17
CA THR A 194 -85.19 16.86 17.19
C THR A 194 -85.83 15.48 17.11
N HIS A 195 -86.90 15.33 16.31
CA HIS A 195 -87.12 14.14 15.47
C HIS A 195 -88.39 14.32 14.61
N ASP A 196 -88.19 14.04 13.33
CA ASP A 196 -89.13 13.51 12.34
C ASP A 196 -90.28 14.38 11.80
N PHE A 197 -90.13 14.71 10.52
CA PHE A 197 -91.21 14.54 9.55
C PHE A 197 -90.66 13.87 8.28
N SER A 198 -91.08 12.63 8.02
CA SER A 198 -91.05 12.03 6.70
C SER A 198 -92.28 12.50 5.91
N VAL A 199 -92.12 12.86 4.65
CA VAL A 199 -93.17 12.70 3.63
C VAL A 199 -92.51 12.25 2.33
N ASP A 200 -93.26 11.39 1.67
CA ASP A 200 -92.98 10.41 0.65
C ASP A 200 -92.85 10.99 -0.77
N VAL A 201 -92.43 10.10 -1.65
CA VAL A 201 -92.04 10.14 -3.06
C VAL A 201 -93.05 10.75 -4.03
N SER A 202 -92.56 11.53 -5.00
CA SER A 202 -92.64 11.23 -6.45
C SER A 202 -92.28 12.47 -7.27
N ASP A 203 -91.20 12.40 -8.06
CA ASP A 203 -91.17 12.97 -9.41
C ASP A 203 -89.99 12.35 -10.18
N ASN A 204 -90.30 11.26 -10.88
CA ASN A 204 -89.42 10.52 -11.80
C ASN A 204 -89.04 11.30 -13.08
N GLU A 205 -89.15 12.63 -13.07
CA GLU A 205 -88.76 13.49 -14.18
C GLU A 205 -87.50 14.32 -13.88
N LEU A 206 -87.20 14.54 -12.60
CA LEU A 206 -85.99 15.26 -12.18
C LEU A 206 -84.74 14.37 -12.24
N ILE A 207 -84.90 13.06 -12.02
CA ILE A 207 -83.80 12.09 -12.05
C ILE A 207 -83.27 11.89 -13.48
N HIS A 208 -84.15 11.86 -14.50
CA HIS A 208 -83.73 11.67 -15.89
C HIS A 208 -82.97 12.90 -16.43
N LYS A 209 -83.40 14.11 -16.06
CA LYS A 209 -82.70 15.37 -16.39
C LYS A 209 -81.37 15.50 -15.66
N LEU A 210 -81.31 15.13 -14.37
CA LEU A 210 -80.06 15.10 -13.61
C LEU A 210 -79.09 14.02 -14.12
N THR A 211 -79.56 12.89 -14.67
CA THR A 211 -78.66 11.91 -15.29
C THR A 211 -78.10 12.38 -16.62
N GLU A 212 -78.89 13.05 -17.47
CA GLU A 212 -78.39 13.65 -18.73
C GLU A 212 -77.43 14.82 -18.47
N GLU A 213 -77.72 15.70 -17.52
CA GLU A 213 -76.81 16.77 -17.12
C GLU A 213 -75.51 16.23 -16.51
N ASN A 214 -75.57 15.14 -15.74
CA ASN A 214 -74.36 14.51 -15.19
C ASN A 214 -73.51 13.82 -16.27
N GLU A 215 -74.11 13.27 -17.32
CA GLU A 215 -73.39 12.65 -18.44
C GLU A 215 -72.73 13.72 -19.33
N GLN A 216 -73.43 14.83 -19.59
CA GLN A 216 -72.85 16.01 -20.25
C GLN A 216 -71.74 16.68 -19.43
N LEU A 217 -71.88 16.73 -18.09
CA LEU A 217 -70.82 17.20 -17.19
C LEU A 217 -69.63 16.23 -17.17
N LYS A 218 -69.85 14.91 -17.29
CA LYS A 218 -68.79 13.91 -17.39
C LYS A 218 -67.98 14.07 -18.69
N GLU A 219 -68.65 14.36 -19.81
CA GLU A 219 -68.00 14.66 -21.09
C GLU A 219 -67.29 16.02 -21.07
N LYS A 220 -67.88 17.05 -20.44
CA LYS A 220 -67.21 18.35 -20.20
C LYS A 220 -65.99 18.21 -19.29
N VAL A 221 -66.04 17.37 -18.25
CA VAL A 221 -64.90 17.10 -17.36
C VAL A 221 -63.83 16.28 -18.08
N ASN A 222 -64.19 15.35 -18.98
CA ASN A 222 -63.22 14.64 -19.82
C ASN A 222 -62.58 15.53 -20.90
N SER A 223 -63.34 16.43 -21.51
CA SER A 223 -62.81 17.41 -22.46
C SER A 223 -62.01 18.53 -21.77
N LEU A 224 -62.35 18.91 -20.53
CA LEU A 224 -61.54 19.79 -19.68
C LEU A 224 -60.30 19.08 -19.12
N LYS A 225 -60.34 17.77 -18.81
CA LYS A 225 -59.13 16.97 -18.51
C LYS A 225 -58.19 16.88 -19.72
N LYS A 226 -58.74 16.77 -20.93
CA LYS A 226 -57.96 16.76 -22.18
C LYS A 226 -57.45 18.16 -22.57
N LYS A 227 -58.10 19.23 -22.08
CA LYS A 227 -57.70 20.64 -22.27
C LYS A 227 -56.86 21.20 -21.11
N THR A 228 -56.75 20.47 -20.00
CA THR A 228 -55.93 20.79 -18.83
C THR A 228 -54.80 19.77 -18.71
N ILE A 229 -54.04 19.62 -19.79
CA ILE A 229 -52.59 19.53 -19.66
C ILE A 229 -52.15 20.97 -19.93
N PRO A 230 -51.90 21.79 -18.88
CA PRO A 230 -51.07 22.96 -19.09
C PRO A 230 -49.74 22.40 -19.56
N GLU A 231 -49.39 22.69 -20.81
CA GLU A 231 -48.02 23.08 -21.12
C GLU A 231 -47.65 24.14 -20.09
N PHE A 232 -47.06 23.69 -18.98
CA PHE A 232 -46.37 24.59 -18.08
C PHE A 232 -45.36 25.36 -18.93
N PRO A 233 -45.23 26.68 -18.76
CA PRO A 233 -44.11 27.41 -19.33
C PRO A 233 -42.87 26.65 -18.91
N ILE A 234 -42.14 26.15 -19.91
CA ILE A 234 -40.86 25.50 -19.74
C ILE A 234 -40.04 26.46 -18.87
N ASP A 235 -39.89 26.11 -17.60
CA ASP A 235 -38.89 26.70 -16.75
C ASP A 235 -37.57 26.40 -17.47
N ILE A 236 -37.00 27.45 -18.05
CA ILE A 236 -35.75 27.39 -18.80
C ILE A 236 -34.68 26.70 -17.92
N SER A 237 -34.79 26.78 -16.60
CA SER A 237 -33.93 26.10 -15.62
C SER A 237 -34.10 24.57 -15.56
N GLU A 238 -35.33 24.04 -15.58
CA GLU A 238 -35.57 22.58 -15.49
C GLU A 238 -35.18 21.87 -16.79
N ASN A 239 -35.45 22.49 -17.94
CA ASN A 239 -35.02 21.97 -19.25
C ASN A 239 -33.50 22.08 -19.45
N GLU A 240 -32.87 23.13 -18.90
CA GLU A 240 -31.41 23.27 -18.88
C GLU A 240 -30.74 22.23 -17.95
N LEU A 241 -31.38 21.88 -16.82
CA LEU A 241 -30.91 20.82 -15.93
C LEU A 241 -31.02 19.45 -16.59
N ILE A 242 -32.13 19.17 -17.27
CA ILE A 242 -32.33 17.92 -18.04
C ILE A 242 -31.31 17.82 -19.17
N ASN A 243 -31.04 18.91 -19.88
CA ASN A 243 -30.02 18.94 -20.93
C ASN A 243 -28.59 18.72 -20.37
N LYS A 244 -28.27 19.31 -19.21
CA LYS A 244 -27.01 19.04 -18.50
C LYS A 244 -26.89 17.58 -18.08
N LEU A 245 -27.93 17.01 -17.49
CA LEU A 245 -27.99 15.60 -17.10
C LEU A 245 -27.83 14.65 -18.30
N ASN A 246 -28.46 14.98 -19.43
CA ASN A 246 -28.30 14.22 -20.67
C ASN A 246 -26.88 14.32 -21.24
N SER A 247 -26.27 15.51 -21.24
CA SER A 247 -24.89 15.67 -21.69
C SER A 247 -23.88 14.95 -20.78
N GLU A 248 -24.14 14.92 -19.47
CA GLU A 248 -23.30 14.20 -18.51
C GLU A 248 -23.45 12.69 -18.68
N LYS A 249 -24.67 12.20 -18.96
CA LYS A 249 -24.94 10.80 -19.29
C LYS A 249 -24.20 10.37 -20.56
N GLU A 250 -24.25 11.17 -21.62
CA GLU A 250 -23.55 10.89 -22.89
C GLU A 250 -22.02 10.86 -22.68
N HIS A 251 -21.47 11.83 -21.93
CA HIS A 251 -20.06 11.83 -21.56
C HIS A 251 -19.65 10.63 -20.67
N LEU A 252 -20.53 10.18 -19.76
CA LEU A 252 -20.32 8.98 -18.96
C LEU A 252 -20.33 7.72 -19.83
N GLU A 253 -21.22 7.63 -20.82
CA GLU A 253 -21.26 6.53 -21.80
C GLU A 253 -19.97 6.48 -22.62
N ASP A 254 -19.46 7.62 -23.10
CA ASP A 254 -18.18 7.71 -23.81
C ASP A 254 -17.01 7.27 -22.93
N LEU A 255 -16.98 7.71 -21.65
CA LEU A 255 -15.95 7.30 -20.71
C LEU A 255 -15.98 5.80 -20.43
N VAL A 256 -17.18 5.21 -20.32
CA VAL A 256 -17.34 3.76 -20.16
C VAL A 256 -16.78 3.04 -21.38
N SER A 257 -17.12 3.48 -22.60
CA SER A 257 -16.59 2.90 -23.84
C SER A 257 -15.06 2.97 -23.92
N ILE A 258 -14.47 4.11 -23.53
CA ILE A 258 -13.01 4.28 -23.48
C ILE A 258 -12.39 3.33 -22.43
N LEU A 259 -13.03 3.17 -21.27
CA LEU A 259 -12.53 2.30 -20.21
C LEU A 259 -12.61 0.82 -20.61
N GLU A 260 -13.69 0.39 -21.24
CA GLU A 260 -13.85 -0.96 -21.79
C GLU A 260 -12.75 -1.27 -22.81
N LYS A 261 -12.55 -0.38 -23.79
CA LYS A 261 -11.46 -0.54 -24.77
C LYS A 261 -10.09 -0.60 -24.12
N ARG A 262 -9.86 0.18 -23.05
CA ARG A 262 -8.60 0.16 -22.31
C ARG A 262 -8.42 -1.14 -21.51
N ILE A 263 -9.51 -1.71 -20.98
CA ILE A 263 -9.50 -3.02 -20.31
C ILE A 263 -9.10 -4.09 -21.32
N ASP A 264 -9.75 -4.15 -22.49
CA ASP A 264 -9.47 -5.13 -23.54
C ASP A 264 -8.01 -5.03 -24.03
N GLU A 265 -7.49 -3.81 -24.20
CA GLU A 265 -6.09 -3.60 -24.57
C GLU A 265 -5.12 -4.06 -23.48
N THR A 266 -5.46 -3.88 -22.21
CA THR A 266 -4.63 -4.35 -21.10
C THR A 266 -4.66 -5.87 -20.95
N GLU A 267 -5.82 -6.48 -21.14
CA GLU A 267 -6.00 -7.93 -21.12
C GLU A 267 -5.22 -8.59 -22.25
N ARG A 268 -5.31 -8.06 -23.48
CA ARG A 268 -4.55 -8.55 -24.63
C ARG A 268 -3.03 -8.47 -24.41
N LYS A 269 -2.53 -7.37 -23.82
CA LYS A 269 -1.11 -7.22 -23.48
C LYS A 269 -0.66 -8.18 -22.39
N TYR A 270 -1.55 -8.47 -21.43
CA TYR A 270 -1.29 -9.46 -20.39
C TYR A 270 -1.19 -10.86 -20.99
N GLU A 271 -2.15 -11.25 -21.85
CA GLU A 271 -2.18 -12.53 -22.56
C GLU A 271 -0.89 -12.75 -23.38
N GLU A 272 -0.47 -11.74 -24.15
CA GLU A 272 0.75 -11.80 -24.97
C GLU A 272 2.00 -11.92 -24.10
N SER A 273 2.07 -11.17 -23.00
CA SER A 273 3.17 -11.27 -22.04
C SER A 273 3.20 -12.64 -21.34
N ASN A 274 2.04 -13.23 -21.04
CA ASN A 274 1.95 -14.54 -20.43
C ASN A 274 2.44 -15.63 -21.40
N LYS A 275 2.00 -15.58 -22.66
CA LYS A 275 2.45 -16.48 -23.73
C LYS A 275 3.97 -16.43 -23.93
N GLN A 276 4.56 -15.23 -23.97
CA GLN A 276 6.02 -15.09 -24.04
C GLN A 276 6.74 -15.65 -22.81
N SER A 277 6.13 -15.57 -21.62
CA SER A 277 6.68 -16.13 -20.40
C SER A 277 6.66 -17.67 -20.42
N GLU A 278 5.55 -18.27 -20.86
CA GLU A 278 5.43 -19.72 -21.04
C GLU A 278 6.42 -20.26 -22.08
N GLU A 279 6.59 -19.57 -23.21
CA GLU A 279 7.53 -19.96 -24.24
C GLU A 279 8.99 -19.94 -23.73
N ARG A 280 9.35 -18.91 -22.94
CA ARG A 280 10.66 -18.86 -22.26
C ARG A 280 10.83 -19.97 -21.23
N MET A 281 9.78 -20.32 -20.49
CA MET A 281 9.84 -21.43 -19.53
C MET A 281 10.11 -22.75 -20.25
N ASN A 282 9.42 -23.00 -21.37
CA ASN A 282 9.63 -24.21 -22.17
C ASN A 282 11.06 -24.29 -22.72
N GLN A 283 11.63 -23.17 -23.18
CA GLN A 283 13.04 -23.11 -23.61
C GLN A 283 14.00 -23.43 -22.46
N ILE A 284 13.74 -22.93 -21.25
CA ILE A 284 14.58 -23.23 -20.07
C ILE A 284 14.53 -24.73 -19.78
N ILE A 285 13.34 -25.33 -19.74
CA ILE A 285 13.17 -26.77 -19.49
C ILE A 285 13.94 -27.59 -20.55
N GLU A 286 13.86 -27.22 -21.83
CA GLU A 286 14.61 -27.90 -22.90
C GLU A 286 16.14 -27.76 -22.74
N THR A 287 16.62 -26.61 -22.28
CA THR A 287 18.06 -26.44 -22.01
C THR A 287 18.52 -27.21 -20.77
N GLU A 288 17.67 -27.33 -19.75
CA GLU A 288 17.93 -28.12 -18.55
C GLU A 288 17.98 -29.61 -18.85
N THR A 289 17.06 -30.13 -19.67
CA THR A 289 17.11 -31.55 -20.10
C THR A 289 18.39 -31.86 -20.87
N LYS A 290 18.78 -31.00 -21.82
CA LYS A 290 20.07 -31.12 -22.54
C LYS A 290 21.27 -31.08 -21.60
N MET A 291 21.24 -30.24 -20.56
CA MET A 291 22.30 -30.18 -19.56
C MET A 291 22.40 -31.47 -18.75
N ILE A 292 21.26 -32.06 -18.36
CA ILE A 292 21.21 -33.33 -17.63
C ILE A 292 21.75 -34.48 -18.50
N GLU A 293 21.37 -34.55 -19.77
CA GLU A 293 21.92 -35.52 -20.73
C GLU A 293 23.43 -35.38 -20.88
N LEU A 294 23.93 -34.15 -21.03
CA LEU A 294 25.36 -33.92 -21.14
C LEU A 294 26.09 -34.33 -19.85
N LYS A 295 25.53 -34.01 -18.68
CA LYS A 295 26.11 -34.37 -17.38
C LYS A 295 26.18 -35.88 -17.18
N THR A 296 25.11 -36.61 -17.53
CA THR A 296 25.10 -38.08 -17.46
C THR A 296 26.08 -38.70 -18.45
N SER A 297 26.22 -38.15 -19.66
CA SER A 297 27.23 -38.60 -20.62
C SER A 297 28.67 -38.39 -20.11
N MET A 298 28.91 -37.28 -19.42
CA MET A 298 30.21 -36.94 -18.83
C MET A 298 30.57 -37.92 -17.70
N GLN A 299 29.62 -38.22 -16.81
CA GLN A 299 29.82 -39.21 -15.74
C GLN A 299 30.14 -40.60 -16.30
N ARG A 300 29.43 -41.05 -17.34
CA ARG A 300 29.74 -42.34 -18.00
C ARG A 300 31.13 -42.37 -18.62
N LEU A 301 31.60 -41.24 -19.16
CA LEU A 301 32.96 -41.13 -19.69
C LEU A 301 34.00 -41.14 -18.58
N GLU A 302 33.75 -40.46 -17.46
CA GLU A 302 34.60 -40.48 -16.27
C GLU A 302 34.74 -41.90 -15.70
N GLU A 303 33.64 -42.64 -15.61
CA GLU A 303 33.64 -44.06 -15.20
C GLU A 303 34.47 -44.92 -16.14
N LYS A 304 34.25 -44.82 -17.46
CA LYS A 304 35.05 -45.57 -18.46
C LYS A 304 36.54 -45.22 -18.41
N LEU A 305 36.88 -43.96 -18.13
CA LEU A 305 38.27 -43.54 -17.97
C LEU A 305 38.89 -44.16 -16.71
N SER A 306 38.14 -44.21 -15.61
CA SER A 306 38.55 -44.88 -14.37
C SER A 306 38.76 -46.38 -14.60
N ASP A 307 37.80 -47.07 -15.24
CA ASP A 307 37.92 -48.49 -15.55
C ASP A 307 39.16 -48.77 -16.41
N MET A 308 39.35 -48.02 -17.48
CA MET A 308 40.51 -48.14 -18.36
C MET A 308 41.83 -47.83 -17.63
N GLU A 309 41.83 -46.89 -16.68
CA GLU A 309 42.99 -46.61 -15.83
C GLU A 309 43.32 -47.80 -14.93
N THR A 310 42.31 -48.42 -14.31
CA THR A 310 42.52 -49.62 -13.48
C THR A 310 43.02 -50.81 -14.30
N GLU A 311 42.48 -51.03 -15.50
CA GLU A 311 42.95 -52.06 -16.42
C GLU A 311 44.42 -51.82 -16.81
N ASN A 312 44.78 -50.57 -17.11
CA ASN A 312 46.17 -50.20 -17.41
C ASN A 312 47.11 -50.46 -16.22
N GLN A 313 46.66 -50.20 -14.99
CA GLN A 313 47.42 -50.50 -13.77
C GLN A 313 47.61 -52.02 -13.59
N VAL A 314 46.58 -52.83 -13.84
CA VAL A 314 46.65 -54.30 -13.76
C VAL A 314 47.62 -54.84 -14.81
N LEU A 315 47.52 -54.38 -16.06
CA LEU A 315 48.43 -54.78 -17.15
C LEU A 315 49.89 -54.44 -16.83
N ARG A 316 50.15 -53.26 -16.23
CA ARG A 316 51.50 -52.89 -15.76
C ARG A 316 52.02 -53.83 -14.66
N LYS A 317 51.18 -54.17 -13.68
CA LYS A 317 51.55 -55.12 -12.62
C LYS A 317 51.83 -56.51 -13.20
N GLN A 318 51.03 -56.98 -14.14
CA GLN A 318 51.21 -58.27 -14.82
C GLN A 318 52.48 -58.30 -15.69
N ALA A 319 52.82 -57.20 -16.37
CA ALA A 319 54.07 -57.06 -17.13
C ALA A 319 55.31 -57.12 -16.23
N LEU A 320 55.25 -56.52 -15.03
CA LEU A 320 56.34 -56.59 -14.06
C LEU A 320 56.55 -58.02 -13.54
N LEU A 321 55.47 -58.72 -13.19
CA LEU A 321 55.53 -60.11 -12.73
C LEU A 321 56.03 -61.08 -13.82
N SER A 322 55.61 -60.88 -15.08
CA SER A 322 56.07 -61.69 -16.22
C SER A 322 57.50 -61.36 -16.68
N SER A 323 58.04 -60.18 -16.34
CA SER A 323 59.45 -59.83 -16.58
C SER A 323 60.42 -60.48 -15.58
N SER A 324 59.97 -60.72 -14.34
CA SER A 324 60.77 -61.37 -13.30
C SER A 324 60.88 -62.88 -13.49
N SER A 325 59.86 -63.51 -14.09
CA SER A 325 59.84 -64.96 -14.33
C SER A 325 60.77 -65.41 -15.47
N ARG A 326 61.20 -64.51 -16.36
CA ARG A 326 62.01 -64.86 -17.55
C ARG A 326 63.53 -64.75 -17.40
N ARG A 327 64.03 -64.45 -16.19
CA ARG A 327 65.49 -64.25 -15.96
C ARG A 327 66.23 -65.41 -15.30
N MET A 328 65.64 -66.61 -15.26
CA MET A 328 66.29 -67.83 -14.77
C MET A 328 65.94 -69.04 -15.65
N SER A 329 66.59 -69.16 -16.81
CA SER A 329 67.12 -70.44 -17.33
C SER A 329 67.82 -70.22 -18.68
N SER A 330 69.07 -70.67 -18.73
CA SER A 330 69.95 -70.67 -19.91
C SER A 330 69.79 -71.94 -20.73
N LEU A 331 70.02 -71.79 -22.04
CA LEU A 331 70.55 -72.77 -23.00
C LEU A 331 69.59 -73.85 -23.55
N ALA A 332 69.30 -73.81 -24.86
CA ALA A 332 69.44 -74.92 -25.85
C ALA A 332 68.62 -74.69 -27.15
N THR A 333 69.32 -74.78 -28.29
CA THR A 333 68.92 -75.27 -29.64
C THR A 333 67.63 -74.80 -30.37
N ALA A 334 67.81 -74.34 -31.62
CA ALA A 334 66.82 -74.28 -32.72
C ALA A 334 66.45 -75.70 -33.25
N PRO A 335 65.39 -75.98 -34.06
CA PRO A 335 64.81 -75.18 -35.18
C PRO A 335 63.23 -75.25 -35.30
N PRO A 336 62.54 -75.12 -36.48
CA PRO A 336 61.78 -73.92 -36.91
C PRO A 336 60.26 -74.20 -37.25
N LEU A 337 59.59 -73.21 -37.91
CA LEU A 337 58.17 -73.11 -38.39
C LEU A 337 57.18 -72.49 -37.37
N GLU A 338 56.21 -71.61 -37.68
CA GLU A 338 55.64 -71.05 -38.92
C GLU A 338 54.79 -69.81 -38.51
N ASN A 339 54.61 -68.84 -39.43
CA ASN A 339 53.50 -67.85 -39.56
C ASN A 339 52.79 -67.28 -38.29
N GLY A 340 52.61 -65.98 -38.10
CA GLY A 340 52.83 -64.83 -38.99
C GLY A 340 52.18 -63.56 -38.40
N HIS A 341 52.27 -62.51 -39.19
CA HIS A 341 51.52 -61.25 -39.14
C HIS A 341 51.94 -60.12 -38.16
N GLN A 342 52.59 -59.14 -38.82
CA GLN A 342 52.40 -57.67 -38.71
C GLN A 342 53.01 -56.91 -37.53
N ALA A 343 54.26 -56.47 -37.76
CA ALA A 343 54.74 -55.09 -37.89
C ALA A 343 53.90 -53.89 -37.34
N PRO A 344 54.52 -52.72 -37.09
CA PRO A 344 54.66 -52.03 -35.78
C PRO A 344 53.96 -50.61 -35.88
N PRO A 345 54.22 -49.51 -35.10
CA PRO A 345 55.31 -49.29 -34.15
C PRO A 345 55.02 -48.42 -32.88
N SER A 346 55.96 -48.57 -31.94
CA SER A 346 56.61 -47.54 -31.12
C SER A 346 55.77 -46.46 -30.43
N SER A 347 55.62 -46.62 -29.12
CA SER A 347 55.47 -45.55 -28.14
C SER A 347 56.80 -44.78 -27.94
N ILE A 348 56.71 -43.45 -27.95
CA ILE A 348 57.68 -42.53 -27.35
C ILE A 348 57.16 -42.20 -25.93
N PRO A 349 58.03 -42.04 -24.92
CA PRO A 349 57.66 -42.15 -23.52
C PRO A 349 57.13 -40.83 -22.96
N ALA A 350 56.08 -40.89 -22.13
CA ALA A 350 55.68 -39.77 -21.31
C ALA A 350 55.47 -40.22 -19.86
N LYS A 351 56.30 -39.62 -19.00
CA LYS A 351 56.33 -39.70 -17.55
C LYS A 351 54.96 -39.39 -16.91
N PRO A 352 54.73 -39.88 -15.69
CA PRO A 352 53.44 -39.87 -15.01
C PRO A 352 53.19 -38.51 -14.36
N PHE A 353 51.98 -37.95 -14.47
CA PHE A 353 51.58 -36.86 -13.59
C PHE A 353 50.07 -36.71 -13.51
N GLY A 354 49.54 -36.64 -12.29
CA GLY A 354 48.23 -36.03 -12.06
C GLY A 354 47.23 -36.83 -11.23
N SER A 355 47.55 -37.17 -9.99
CA SER A 355 46.52 -37.45 -8.98
C SER A 355 46.88 -36.84 -7.62
N GLU A 356 48.13 -36.99 -7.15
CA GLU A 356 48.61 -36.27 -5.96
C GLU A 356 48.75 -34.75 -6.16
N SER A 357 49.05 -34.32 -7.39
CA SER A 357 49.22 -32.90 -7.73
C SER A 357 47.93 -32.10 -7.53
N MET A 358 46.75 -32.68 -7.70
CA MET A 358 45.49 -31.91 -7.70
C MET A 358 45.00 -31.57 -6.29
N ARG A 359 45.13 -32.50 -5.33
CA ARG A 359 44.81 -32.21 -3.90
C ARG A 359 45.87 -31.32 -3.26
N ARG A 360 47.16 -31.57 -3.55
CA ARG A 360 48.25 -30.69 -3.09
C ARG A 360 48.10 -29.28 -3.67
N SER A 361 47.75 -29.16 -4.95
CA SER A 361 47.45 -27.89 -5.63
C SER A 361 46.28 -27.13 -5.02
N GLN A 362 45.29 -27.79 -4.40
CA GLN A 362 44.14 -27.09 -3.81
C GLN A 362 44.48 -26.49 -2.44
N MET A 363 45.22 -27.24 -1.60
CA MET A 363 45.73 -26.71 -0.33
C MET A 363 46.82 -25.66 -0.54
N GLU A 364 47.69 -25.84 -1.54
CA GLU A 364 48.72 -24.87 -1.92
C GLU A 364 48.11 -23.59 -2.50
N ARG A 365 47.07 -23.68 -3.36
CA ARG A 365 46.29 -22.51 -3.82
C ARG A 365 45.57 -21.79 -2.69
N GLN A 366 45.09 -22.51 -1.68
CA GLN A 366 44.49 -21.89 -0.49
C GLN A 366 45.55 -21.20 0.36
N GLN A 367 46.73 -21.80 0.55
CA GLN A 367 47.84 -21.19 1.28
C GLN A 367 48.36 -19.93 0.56
N GLU A 368 48.56 -19.98 -0.75
CA GLU A 368 48.94 -18.81 -1.57
C GLU A 368 47.89 -17.69 -1.48
N SER A 369 46.61 -18.05 -1.41
CA SER A 369 45.51 -17.08 -1.26
C SER A 369 45.49 -16.44 0.13
N ILE A 370 45.85 -17.19 1.18
CA ILE A 370 46.00 -16.71 2.55
C ILE A 370 47.20 -15.76 2.67
N ASP A 371 48.34 -16.14 2.09
CA ASP A 371 49.55 -15.32 2.11
C ASP A 371 49.35 -14.03 1.30
N ALA A 372 48.61 -14.09 0.18
CA ALA A 372 48.23 -12.92 -0.59
C ALA A 372 47.27 -11.99 0.19
N LEU A 373 46.34 -12.55 0.96
CA LEU A 373 45.45 -11.79 1.85
C LEU A 373 46.25 -11.07 2.93
N PHE A 374 47.15 -11.78 3.62
CA PHE A 374 47.97 -11.17 4.67
C PHE A 374 48.87 -10.07 4.11
N LYS A 375 49.55 -10.33 2.98
CA LYS A 375 50.34 -9.30 2.30
C LYS A 375 49.52 -8.08 1.86
N CYS A 376 48.23 -8.25 1.60
CA CYS A 376 47.33 -7.14 1.28
C CYS A 376 46.97 -6.34 2.53
N VAL A 377 46.61 -7.04 3.62
CA VAL A 377 46.14 -6.44 4.86
C VAL A 377 47.27 -5.74 5.63
N THR A 378 48.51 -6.22 5.55
CA THR A 378 49.67 -5.59 6.21
C THR A 378 50.05 -4.22 5.61
N LYS A 379 49.53 -3.84 4.44
CA LYS A 379 49.92 -2.62 3.72
C LYS A 379 49.19 -1.33 4.13
N ASP A 380 48.48 -1.35 5.28
CA ASP A 380 47.57 -0.28 5.69
C ASP A 380 46.57 0.11 4.59
N LEU A 381 45.48 -0.67 4.52
CA LEU A 381 44.38 -0.44 3.56
C LEU A 381 43.50 0.76 3.93
N GLY A 382 43.78 1.45 5.05
CA GLY A 382 43.03 2.62 5.50
C GLY A 382 41.56 2.37 5.81
N PHE A 383 40.78 3.45 5.76
CA PHE A 383 39.36 3.49 6.09
C PHE A 383 38.53 3.96 4.88
N SER A 384 37.44 3.25 4.58
CA SER A 384 36.42 3.71 3.64
C SER A 384 35.15 4.06 4.42
N GLU A 385 34.67 5.30 4.33
CA GLU A 385 33.48 5.77 5.06
C GLU A 385 33.54 5.53 6.58
N GLY A 386 34.72 5.69 7.18
CA GLY A 386 34.95 5.44 8.62
C GLY A 386 35.00 3.96 9.02
N LYS A 387 34.94 3.03 8.06
CA LYS A 387 35.06 1.59 8.29
C LYS A 387 36.45 1.08 7.90
N PRO A 388 37.11 0.28 8.75
CA PRO A 388 38.45 -0.21 8.47
C PRO A 388 38.43 -1.28 7.37
N VAL A 389 39.08 -1.00 6.24
CA VAL A 389 38.97 -1.81 5.01
C VAL A 389 39.60 -3.20 5.18
N ALA A 390 40.68 -3.30 5.94
CA ALA A 390 41.33 -4.58 6.22
C ALA A 390 40.41 -5.54 6.98
N ALA A 391 39.68 -5.08 8.00
CA ALA A 391 38.72 -5.90 8.74
C ALA A 391 37.63 -6.49 7.84
N PHE A 392 37.06 -5.69 6.94
CA PHE A 392 36.05 -6.16 5.98
C PHE A 392 36.62 -7.14 4.96
N THR A 393 37.85 -6.91 4.52
CA THR A 393 38.53 -7.77 3.55
C THR A 393 38.88 -9.14 4.14
N ILE A 394 39.34 -9.18 5.40
CA ILE A 394 39.55 -10.43 6.14
C ILE A 394 38.21 -11.15 6.32
N TYR A 395 37.19 -10.45 6.82
CA TYR A 395 35.87 -11.05 7.09
C TYR A 395 35.25 -11.67 5.84
N ASN A 396 35.24 -10.95 4.72
CA ASN A 396 34.68 -11.45 3.46
C ASN A 396 35.49 -12.65 2.90
N SER A 397 36.82 -12.65 3.07
CA SER A 397 37.68 -13.77 2.67
C SER A 397 37.36 -15.02 3.48
N LEU A 398 37.23 -14.89 4.81
CA LEU A 398 36.84 -16.00 5.69
C LEU A 398 35.47 -16.58 5.33
N LEU A 399 34.50 -15.72 5.00
CA LEU A 399 33.17 -16.14 4.57
C LEU A 399 33.21 -16.90 3.23
N HIS A 400 33.97 -16.38 2.26
CA HIS A 400 34.12 -17.02 0.95
C HIS A 400 34.81 -18.39 1.04
N TRP A 401 35.77 -18.55 1.95
CA TRP A 401 36.48 -19.81 2.17
C TRP A 401 35.73 -20.79 3.10
N LYS A 402 34.54 -20.44 3.57
CA LYS A 402 33.71 -21.26 4.48
C LYS A 402 34.47 -21.73 5.73
N THR A 403 35.39 -20.93 6.23
CA THR A 403 36.27 -21.30 7.36
C THR A 403 35.50 -21.54 8.67
N PHE A 404 34.24 -21.11 8.73
CA PHE A 404 33.32 -21.29 9.87
C PHE A 404 32.61 -22.67 9.88
N GLU A 405 32.62 -23.42 8.78
CA GLU A 405 32.07 -24.79 8.69
C GLU A 405 33.12 -25.88 9.03
N ALA A 406 34.39 -25.49 9.17
CA ALA A 406 35.50 -26.40 9.42
C ALA A 406 35.82 -26.53 10.92
N GLU A 407 35.88 -27.78 11.43
CA GLU A 407 36.06 -28.07 12.86
C GLU A 407 37.35 -27.47 13.47
N LYS A 408 38.40 -27.23 12.67
CA LYS A 408 39.61 -26.49 13.04
C LYS A 408 40.20 -25.79 11.82
N THR A 409 40.49 -24.49 11.93
CA THR A 409 41.22 -23.76 10.89
C THR A 409 42.36 -22.96 11.52
N SER A 410 43.59 -23.21 11.07
CA SER A 410 44.79 -22.50 11.54
C SER A 410 44.80 -21.02 11.12
N ILE A 411 43.91 -20.60 10.22
CA ILE A 411 43.80 -19.21 9.74
C ILE A 411 43.55 -18.21 10.87
N PHE A 412 42.79 -18.59 11.90
CA PHE A 412 42.49 -17.72 13.03
C PHE A 412 43.73 -17.50 13.90
N ASP A 413 44.52 -18.55 14.15
CA ASP A 413 45.78 -18.44 14.90
C ASP A 413 46.78 -17.54 14.17
N HIS A 414 46.89 -17.68 12.85
CA HIS A 414 47.76 -16.81 12.04
C HIS A 414 47.26 -15.35 12.00
N LEU A 415 45.95 -15.11 11.97
CA LEU A 415 45.39 -13.76 12.06
C LEU A 415 45.68 -13.11 13.41
N ILE A 416 45.57 -13.88 14.51
CA ILE A 416 45.90 -13.42 15.86
C ILE A 416 47.38 -13.09 15.96
N GLN A 417 48.26 -13.94 15.42
CA GLN A 417 49.71 -13.67 15.39
C GLN A 417 50.05 -12.45 14.55
N LEU A 418 49.45 -12.29 13.36
CA LEU A 418 49.68 -11.15 12.48
C LEU A 418 49.28 -9.82 13.12
N ILE A 419 48.09 -9.79 13.73
CA ILE A 419 47.58 -8.59 14.40
C ILE A 419 48.38 -8.33 15.67
N GLY A 420 48.73 -9.38 16.42
CA GLY A 420 49.55 -9.28 17.63
C GLY A 420 50.94 -8.71 17.34
N SER A 421 51.65 -9.26 16.35
CA SER A 421 52.98 -8.75 15.97
C SER A 421 52.90 -7.34 15.40
N ALA A 422 51.85 -6.99 14.65
CA ALA A 422 51.68 -5.64 14.14
C ALA A 422 51.41 -4.60 15.24
N ILE A 423 50.76 -5.00 16.35
CA ILE A 423 50.54 -4.13 17.52
C ILE A 423 51.81 -4.05 18.38
N GLU A 424 52.58 -5.13 18.51
CA GLU A 424 53.82 -5.17 19.30
C GLU A 424 55.01 -4.49 18.61
N ASP A 425 55.11 -4.59 17.27
CA ASP A 425 56.22 -4.03 16.49
C ASP A 425 56.04 -2.54 16.14
N SER A 426 54.88 -1.94 16.41
CA SER A 426 54.57 -0.57 16.01
C SER A 426 54.82 0.45 17.13
N ASN A 427 55.98 1.13 17.09
CA ASN A 427 56.27 2.31 17.93
C ASN A 427 55.46 3.57 17.54
N ASN A 428 54.50 3.45 16.62
CA ASN A 428 53.69 4.55 16.11
C ASN A 428 52.22 4.41 16.56
N ASN A 429 51.73 5.38 17.32
CA ASN A 429 50.35 5.43 17.83
C ASN A 429 49.30 5.31 16.71
N ASP A 430 49.59 5.81 15.51
CA ASP A 430 48.66 5.76 14.38
C ASP A 430 48.48 4.32 13.85
N SER A 431 49.56 3.53 13.87
CA SER A 431 49.54 2.13 13.46
C SER A 431 48.81 1.26 14.49
N ILE A 432 49.05 1.52 15.78
CA ILE A 432 48.31 0.88 16.88
C ILE A 432 46.82 1.20 16.77
N ALA A 433 46.45 2.48 16.56
CA ALA A 433 45.06 2.90 16.40
C ALA A 433 44.39 2.24 15.18
N TYR A 434 45.12 2.13 14.06
CA TYR A 434 44.67 1.41 12.87
C TYR A 434 44.39 -0.08 13.17
N TRP A 435 45.34 -0.80 13.76
CA TRP A 435 45.19 -2.24 14.04
C TRP A 435 44.16 -2.52 15.13
N LEU A 436 44.03 -1.67 16.15
CA LEU A 436 42.98 -1.77 17.16
C LEU A 436 41.59 -1.54 16.56
N SER A 437 41.44 -0.56 15.66
CA SER A 437 40.18 -0.28 14.97
C SER A 437 39.77 -1.43 14.03
N ASN A 438 40.74 -1.99 13.31
CA ASN A 438 40.54 -3.20 12.49
C ASN A 438 40.13 -4.40 13.34
N THR A 439 40.80 -4.62 14.47
CA THR A 439 40.52 -5.75 15.38
C THR A 439 39.13 -5.64 16.00
N SER A 440 38.75 -4.45 16.48
CA SER A 440 37.42 -4.18 17.02
C SER A 440 36.31 -4.43 15.99
N SER A 441 36.50 -3.94 14.76
CA SER A 441 35.53 -4.12 13.67
C SER A 441 35.44 -5.59 13.22
N LEU A 442 36.58 -6.29 13.11
CA LEU A 442 36.62 -7.70 12.76
C LEU A 442 35.92 -8.55 13.84
N LEU A 443 36.18 -8.25 15.12
CA LEU A 443 35.52 -8.90 16.26
C LEU A 443 34.00 -8.68 16.21
N PHE A 444 33.54 -7.45 15.92
CA PHE A 444 32.11 -7.15 15.76
C PHE A 444 31.45 -7.99 14.65
N HIS A 445 32.11 -8.12 13.49
CA HIS A 445 31.60 -8.94 12.39
C HIS A 445 31.60 -10.45 12.71
N LEU A 446 32.64 -10.94 13.38
CA LEU A 446 32.72 -12.35 13.82
C LEU A 446 31.67 -12.67 14.90
N GLN A 447 31.47 -11.79 15.87
CA GLN A 447 30.43 -11.94 16.91
C GLN A 447 29.02 -11.96 16.31
N ARG A 448 28.76 -11.19 15.25
CA ARG A 448 27.47 -11.20 14.55
C ARG A 448 27.20 -12.52 13.81
N CYS A 449 28.24 -13.24 13.41
CA CYS A 449 28.12 -14.60 12.85
C CYS A 449 27.89 -15.66 13.93
N LEU A 450 28.43 -15.48 15.14
CA LEU A 450 28.23 -16.39 16.28
C LEU A 450 26.90 -16.15 17.01
N ARG A 451 26.33 -14.94 16.91
CA ARG A 451 25.04 -14.59 17.53
C ARG A 451 23.87 -15.01 16.63
N VAL A 452 23.54 -16.30 16.69
CA VAL A 452 22.24 -16.83 16.25
C VAL A 452 21.13 -16.06 16.99
N PRO A 453 20.04 -15.61 16.34
CA PRO A 453 18.87 -15.12 17.06
C PRO A 453 18.19 -16.32 17.74
N SER A 454 18.61 -16.61 18.98
CA SER A 454 17.80 -17.44 19.86
C SER A 454 16.53 -16.65 20.16
N THR A 455 15.40 -17.20 19.75
CA THR A 455 14.05 -16.77 20.06
C THR A 455 13.73 -17.00 21.55
N ARG A 456 14.43 -16.29 22.44
CA ARG A 456 14.05 -16.14 23.85
C ARG A 456 14.31 -14.70 24.28
N LYS A 457 13.26 -14.06 24.80
CA LYS A 457 13.26 -12.68 25.30
C LYS A 457 14.51 -12.42 26.16
N PRO A 458 15.21 -11.28 26.01
CA PRO A 458 16.28 -10.92 26.93
C PRO A 458 15.66 -10.60 28.30
N PRO A 459 16.28 -11.03 29.42
CA PRO A 459 15.86 -10.56 30.73
C PRO A 459 16.15 -9.06 30.85
N THR A 460 15.26 -8.36 31.55
CA THR A 460 15.38 -6.94 31.89
C THR A 460 16.68 -6.67 32.66
N PRO A 461 17.50 -5.69 32.25
CA PRO A 461 18.75 -5.40 32.92
C PRO A 461 18.49 -4.65 34.23
N THR A 462 18.80 -5.29 35.36
CA THR A 462 18.76 -4.66 36.70
C THR A 462 20.00 -3.83 37.02
N SER A 463 21.01 -3.79 36.14
CA SER A 463 22.19 -2.95 36.35
C SER A 463 22.06 -1.57 35.69
N PHE A 464 22.50 -0.54 36.40
CA PHE A 464 22.53 0.86 35.96
C PHE A 464 23.24 1.05 34.62
N PHE A 465 24.25 0.23 34.33
CA PHE A 465 25.01 0.27 33.08
C PHE A 465 24.17 -0.15 31.84
N GLY A 466 23.22 -1.07 32.01
CA GLY A 466 22.35 -1.52 30.91
C GLY A 466 21.34 -0.46 30.45
N ARG A 467 21.05 0.55 31.29
CA ARG A 467 20.15 1.65 30.93
C ARG A 467 20.84 2.79 30.18
N MET A 468 22.15 3.01 30.38
CA MET A 468 22.88 4.07 29.64
C MET A 468 23.12 3.74 28.17
N THR A 469 23.28 2.46 27.81
CA THR A 469 23.50 2.05 26.41
C THR A 469 22.27 2.18 25.52
N GLN A 470 21.09 2.51 26.07
CA GLN A 470 19.86 2.73 25.31
C GLN A 470 19.60 4.21 24.97
N VAL A 471 20.37 5.15 25.52
CA VAL A 471 20.20 6.60 25.30
C VAL A 471 21.20 7.15 24.27
N LEU A 472 22.09 6.32 23.73
CA LEU A 472 23.01 6.67 22.64
C LEU A 472 22.79 5.78 21.41
N ILE A 473 21.53 5.67 20.96
CA ILE A 473 21.17 5.39 19.56
C ILE A 473 20.29 6.53 19.08
#